data_AF-A0A410QAR3-F1
#
_entry.id   AF-A0A410QAR3-F1
#
_cell.length_a   1.000
_cell.length_b   1.000
_cell.length_c   1.000
_cell.angle_alpha   90.00
_cell.angle_beta   90.00
_cell.angle_gamma   90.00
#
_symmetry.space_group_name_H-M   'P 1'
#
loop_
_entity.id
_entity.type
_entity.pdbx_description
1 polymer ?
#
loop_
_entity_poly.entity_id
_entity_poly.type
_entity_poly.pdbx_seq_one_letter_code
_entity_poly.pdbx_strand_id
1 'polypeptide(L)' 'MSIKNLIKTLLDIEVSTEDMIALHENPHKYTNSEDDAEKLKDLFLLMDLASSQAVGKDASL' A
#
# COMPACT_ATOMS: atom_id res chain seq x y z
N MET A 1 13.23 -6.25 10.18
CA MET A 1 11.85 -6.75 10.09
C MET A 1 11.44 -6.67 8.63
N SER A 2 10.86 -7.72 8.04
CA SER A 2 10.47 -7.72 6.63
C SER A 2 9.20 -6.91 6.40
N ILE A 3 8.97 -6.46 5.17
CA ILE A 3 7.75 -5.74 4.77
C ILE A 3 6.55 -6.66 4.97
N LYS A 4 6.69 -7.95 4.66
CA LYS A 4 5.66 -8.98 4.91
C LYS A 4 5.22 -9.00 6.37
N ASN A 5 6.18 -9.03 7.29
CA ASN A 5 5.88 -9.09 8.72
C ASN A 5 5.21 -7.79 9.21
N LEU A 6 5.60 -6.63 8.66
CA LEU A 6 4.96 -5.36 8.96
C LEU A 6 3.50 -5.33 8.49
N ILE A 7 3.25 -5.70 7.24
CA ILE A 7 1.90 -5.75 6.66
C ILE A 7 1.02 -6.72 7.44
N LYS A 8 1.54 -7.92 7.76
CA LYS A 8 0.82 -8.90 8.58
C LYS A 8 0.54 -8.38 9.98
N THR A 9 1.48 -7.69 10.62
CA THR A 9 1.28 -7.17 11.98
C THR A 9 0.25 -6.03 12.01
N LEU A 10 0.26 -5.15 11.01
CA LEU A 10 -0.58 -3.94 11.01
C LEU A 10 -1.98 -4.19 10.47
N LEU A 11 -2.10 -5.03 9.44
CA LEU A 11 -3.33 -5.19 8.66
C LEU A 11 -3.91 -6.60 8.76
N ASP A 12 -3.20 -7.53 9.39
CA ASP A 12 -3.51 -8.96 9.40
C ASP A 12 -3.49 -9.62 8.00
N ILE A 13 -2.86 -8.98 7.01
CA ILE A 13 -2.77 -9.44 5.63
C ILE A 13 -1.43 -10.13 5.37
N GLU A 14 -1.45 -11.34 4.79
CA GLU A 14 -0.24 -12.01 4.32
C GLU A 14 0.02 -11.69 2.84
N VAL A 15 1.26 -11.32 2.53
CA VAL A 15 1.69 -11.03 1.15
C VAL A 15 2.90 -11.86 0.76
N SER A 16 2.97 -12.25 -0.51
CA SER A 16 4.02 -13.16 -1.03
C SER A 16 5.26 -12.43 -1.56
N THR A 17 5.25 -11.11 -1.70
CA THR A 17 6.38 -10.28 -2.16
C THR A 17 6.99 -9.41 -1.05
N GLU A 18 8.27 -9.09 -1.17
CA GLU A 18 8.93 -8.03 -0.38
C GLU A 18 9.04 -6.71 -1.18
N ASP A 19 8.69 -6.75 -2.46
CA ASP A 19 8.70 -5.58 -3.34
C ASP A 19 7.41 -4.77 -3.16
N MET A 20 7.52 -3.62 -2.51
CA MET A 20 6.40 -2.72 -2.27
C MET A 20 5.85 -2.08 -3.55
N ILE A 21 6.68 -1.86 -4.57
CA ILE A 21 6.22 -1.29 -5.83
C ILE A 21 5.36 -2.32 -6.54
N ALA A 22 5.83 -3.56 -6.65
CA ALA A 22 5.05 -4.63 -7.26
C ALA A 22 3.74 -4.90 -6.50
N LEU A 23 3.78 -4.83 -5.17
CA LEU A 23 2.59 -4.97 -4.33
C LEU A 23 1.58 -3.83 -4.52
N HIS A 24 2.07 -2.59 -4.68
CA HIS A 24 1.25 -1.40 -4.94
C HIS A 24 0.59 -1.48 -6.32
N GLU A 25 1.34 -1.85 -7.35
CA GLU A 25 0.84 -1.96 -8.72
C GLU A 25 -0.19 -3.08 -8.91
N ASN A 26 0.00 -4.22 -8.24
CA ASN A 26 -0.89 -5.37 -8.40
C ASN A 26 -1.01 -6.22 -7.12
N PRO A 27 -1.78 -5.77 -6.11
CA PRO A 27 -1.92 -6.49 -4.84
C PRO A 27 -2.57 -7.87 -5.01
N HIS A 28 -3.48 -8.05 -5.98
CA HIS A 28 -4.13 -9.33 -6.28
C HIS A 28 -3.18 -10.47 -6.62
N LYS A 29 -2.01 -10.14 -7.19
CA LYS A 29 -1.00 -11.15 -7.51
C LYS A 29 -0.28 -11.68 -6.27
N TYR A 30 -0.31 -10.92 -5.18
CA TYR A 30 0.53 -11.16 -4.00
C TYR A 30 -0.26 -11.43 -2.72
N THR A 31 -1.59 -11.31 -2.73
CA THR A 31 -2.49 -11.69 -1.63
C THR A 31 -3.20 -13.01 -1.90
N ASN A 32 -3.74 -13.60 -0.83
CA ASN A 32 -4.46 -14.88 -0.89
C ASN A 32 -5.99 -14.71 -1.05
N SER A 33 -6.51 -13.49 -0.97
CA SER A 33 -7.93 -13.18 -1.12
C SER A 33 -8.14 -11.88 -1.87
N GLU A 34 -9.30 -11.78 -2.54
CA GLU A 34 -9.76 -10.57 -3.22
C GLU A 34 -10.02 -9.45 -2.21
N ASP A 35 -10.64 -9.77 -1.07
CA ASP A 35 -10.88 -8.82 0.02
C ASP A 35 -9.59 -8.16 0.53
N ASP A 36 -8.51 -8.93 0.71
CA ASP A 36 -7.23 -8.38 1.16
C ASP A 36 -6.55 -7.56 0.07
N ALA A 37 -6.71 -7.95 -1.20
CA ALA A 37 -6.19 -7.18 -2.32
C ALA A 37 -6.85 -5.80 -2.41
N GLU A 38 -8.18 -5.75 -2.30
CA GLU A 38 -8.94 -4.50 -2.36
C GLU A 38 -8.66 -3.61 -1.15
N LYS A 39 -8.51 -4.16 0.07
CA LYS A 39 -8.07 -3.38 1.25
C LYS A 39 -6.70 -2.73 1.04
N LEU A 40 -5.73 -3.46 0.47
CA LEU A 40 -4.41 -2.91 0.19
C LEU A 40 -4.48 -1.82 -0.89
N LYS A 41 -5.27 -2.03 -1.93
CA LYS A 41 -5.50 -1.05 -3.00
C LYS A 41 -6.12 0.24 -2.47
N ASP A 42 -7.11 0.15 -1.59
CA ASP A 42 -7.70 1.31 -0.91
C ASP A 42 -6.67 2.04 -0.04
N LEU A 43 -5.86 1.30 0.73
CA LEU A 43 -4.79 1.89 1.53
C LEU A 43 -3.77 2.65 0.67
N PHE A 44 -3.34 2.04 -0.43
CA PHE A 44 -2.40 2.66 -1.36
C PHE A 44 -2.97 3.92 -2.00
N LEU A 45 -4.24 3.89 -2.43
CA LEU A 45 -4.93 5.07 -2.93
C LEU A 45 -4.95 6.20 -1.88
N LEU A 46 -5.24 5.88 -0.61
CA LEU A 46 -5.20 6.86 0.48
C LEU A 46 -3.80 7.47 0.65
N MET A 47 -2.75 6.67 0.55
CA MET A 47 -1.36 7.15 0.63
C MET A 47 -0.98 8.04 -0.57
N ASP A 48 -1.42 7.69 -1.77
CA ASP A 48 -1.20 8.48 -2.99
C ASP A 48 -1.94 9.83 -2.93
N LEU A 49 -3.16 9.83 -2.39
CA LEU A 49 -3.92 11.06 -2.14
C LEU A 49 -3.29 11.93 -1.04
N ALA A 50 -2.72 11.32 0.01
CA ALA A 50 -2.03 12.06 1.07
C ALA A 50 -0.71 12.67 0.56
N SER A 51 0.03 11.94 -0.26
CA SER A 51 1.30 12.40 -0.84
C SER A 51 1.09 13.50 -1.90
N SER A 52 0.06 13.38 -2.75
CA SER A 52 -0.31 14.43 -3.72
C SER A 52 -0.78 15.73 -3.05
N GLN A 53 -1.47 15.64 -1.90
CA GLN A 53 -1.85 16.82 -1.12
C GLN A 53 -0.66 17.53 -0.45
N ALA A 54 0.46 16.84 -0.20
CA ALA A 54 1.66 17.44 0.37
C ALA A 54 2.35 18.43 -0.60
N VAL A 55 2.06 18.36 -1.91
CA VAL A 55 2.66 19.22 -2.94
C VAL A 55 1.91 20.57 -3.11
N GLY A 56 0.83 20.80 -2.34
CA GLY A 56 0.01 22.02 -2.41
C GLY A 56 0.42 23.17 -1.46
N LYS A 57 1.47 23.00 -0.64
CA LYS A 57 1.98 24.03 0.28
C LYS A 57 3.47 24.23 0.04
N ASP A 58 3.83 24.93 -1.04
CA ASP A 58 5.08 25.73 -1.19
C ASP A 58 5.27 26.16 -2.65
N ALA A 59 4.24 26.75 -3.26
CA ALA A 59 4.34 27.40 -4.57
C ALA A 59 3.64 28.77 -4.59
N SER A 60 3.80 29.54 -3.51
CA SER A 60 3.48 30.97 -3.46
C SER A 60 4.26 31.65 -2.35
N LEU A 61 5.52 31.98 -2.65
CA LEU A 61 6.27 33.08 -2.03
C LEU A 61 7.04 33.80 -3.14
#